data_AF-A0A0D2NHB2-F1
#
_entry.id   AF-A0A0D2NHB2-F1
#
_cell.length_a   1.000
_cell.length_b   1.000
_cell.length_c   1.000
_cell.angle_alpha   90.00
_cell.angle_beta   90.00
_cell.angle_gamma   90.00
#
_symmetry.space_group_name_H-M   'P 1'
#
loop_
_entity.id
_entity.type
_entity.pdbx_description
1 polymer ?
#
loop_
_entity_poly.entity_id
_entity_poly.type
_entity_poly.pdbx_seq_one_letter_code
_entity_poly.pdbx_strand_id
1 'polypeptide(L)'
;MLAVFNKSVAKSPDGLTVADQSQAVSALKDGFLANHFGSVHPGSVTINLGSSGVMAYSREKQNPLLPRLFAVVDEIFCMFQGHIENVAVLKQQYGLNKTADEGIIVIEAYRTLRDRGPYPPDQVVRDIQGKFIFILFDSSSKSTFIASVRC
;
A
#
# COMPACT_ATOMS: atom_id res chain seq x y z
N MET A 1 3.83 -9.37 -2.53
CA MET A 1 3.74 -7.90 -2.68
C MET A 1 5.06 -7.33 -2.23
N LEU A 2 5.63 -6.37 -2.96
CA LEU A 2 6.88 -5.66 -2.64
C LEU A 2 6.63 -4.16 -2.79
N ALA A 3 7.13 -3.36 -1.84
CA ALA A 3 7.22 -1.92 -2.00
C ALA A 3 8.57 -1.46 -1.43
N VAL A 4 9.27 -0.62 -2.19
CA VAL A 4 10.55 -0.04 -1.82
C VAL A 4 10.41 1.46 -1.98
N PHE A 5 10.58 2.20 -0.89
CA PHE A 5 10.39 3.65 -0.87
C PHE A 5 11.68 4.35 -0.50
N ASN A 6 11.82 5.59 -0.97
CA ASN A 6 12.85 6.49 -0.48
C ASN A 6 12.58 6.80 1.01
N LYS A 7 13.65 7.01 1.80
CA LYS A 7 13.55 7.40 3.20
C LYS A 7 12.75 8.69 3.44
N SER A 8 12.65 9.56 2.43
CA SER A 8 11.82 10.77 2.50
C SER A 8 10.32 10.48 2.48
N VAL A 9 9.92 9.30 1.99
CA VAL A 9 8.52 8.87 1.83
C VAL A 9 8.09 7.93 2.94
N ALA A 10 8.92 6.92 3.22
CA ALA A 10 8.66 5.92 4.27
C ALA A 10 9.79 5.94 5.31
N LYS A 11 9.44 6.17 6.57
CA LYS A 11 10.39 6.20 7.67
C LYS A 11 10.65 4.77 8.19
N SER A 12 11.92 4.42 8.31
CA SER A 12 12.32 3.23 9.06
C SER A 12 12.17 3.50 10.55
N PRO A 13 11.74 2.53 11.37
CA PRO A 13 11.80 2.64 12.82
C PRO A 13 13.22 2.97 13.29
N ASP A 14 13.35 3.90 14.23
CA ASP A 14 14.65 4.39 14.73
C ASP A 14 15.50 3.25 15.32
N GLY A 15 14.86 2.27 15.98
CA GLY A 15 15.54 1.10 16.55
C GLY A 15 16.12 0.12 15.53
N LEU A 16 15.82 0.29 14.24
CA LEU A 16 16.31 -0.57 13.15
C LEU A 16 17.32 0.14 12.23
N THR A 17 17.77 1.35 12.58
CA THR A 17 18.79 2.05 11.80
C THR A 17 20.19 1.55 12.13
N VAL A 18 20.94 1.12 11.10
CA VAL A 18 22.36 0.79 11.26
C VAL A 18 23.18 2.08 11.29
N ALA A 19 24.07 2.19 12.29
CA ALA A 19 24.80 3.41 12.62
C ALA A 19 25.83 3.88 11.58
N ASP A 20 26.13 3.08 10.56
CA ASP A 20 27.14 3.39 9.55
C ASP A 20 26.55 3.31 8.13
N GLN A 21 26.05 4.45 7.62
CA GLN A 21 25.44 4.57 6.30
C GLN A 21 26.44 4.94 5.20
N SER A 22 27.74 5.03 5.51
CA SER A 22 28.77 5.52 4.58
C SER A 22 28.89 4.68 3.29
N GLN A 23 28.46 3.42 3.32
CA GLN A 23 28.45 2.49 2.16
C GLN A 23 27.06 1.94 1.79
N ALA A 24 25.97 2.48 2.35
CA ALA A 24 24.64 1.94 2.08
C ALA A 24 24.21 2.22 0.63
N VAL A 25 24.17 1.17 -0.20
CA VAL A 25 23.63 1.25 -1.57
C VAL A 25 22.11 1.42 -1.47
N SER A 26 21.59 2.49 -2.09
CA SER A 26 20.14 2.70 -2.14
C SER A 26 19.48 1.52 -2.85
N ALA A 27 18.53 0.88 -2.17
CA ALA A 27 17.72 -0.21 -2.73
C ALA A 27 16.97 0.17 -4.02
N LEU A 28 16.84 1.48 -4.29
CA LEU A 28 16.22 2.04 -5.49
C LEU A 28 17.20 2.28 -6.64
N LYS A 29 18.52 2.28 -6.42
CA LYS A 29 19.51 2.79 -7.37
C LYS A 29 19.51 2.05 -8.71
N ASP A 30 19.33 0.73 -8.66
CA ASP A 30 19.49 -0.14 -9.84
C ASP A 30 18.24 -0.97 -10.14
N GLY A 31 17.12 -0.72 -9.46
CA GLY A 31 15.88 -1.48 -9.61
C GLY A 31 16.01 -2.98 -9.28
N PHE A 32 17.14 -3.41 -8.72
CA PHE A 32 17.49 -4.82 -8.50
C PHE A 32 16.38 -5.60 -7.77
N LEU A 33 15.81 -5.03 -6.70
CA LEU A 33 14.75 -5.69 -5.94
C LEU A 33 13.48 -5.90 -6.76
N ALA A 34 13.08 -4.93 -7.57
CA ALA A 34 11.91 -5.07 -8.43
C ALA A 34 12.14 -6.06 -9.58
N ASN A 35 13.35 -6.05 -10.16
CA ASN A 35 13.75 -6.99 -11.22
C ASN A 35 13.80 -8.43 -10.67
N HIS A 36 14.39 -8.62 -9.49
CA HIS A 36 14.43 -9.91 -8.82
C HIS A 36 13.03 -10.39 -8.41
N PHE A 37 12.17 -9.49 -7.90
CA PHE A 37 10.78 -9.83 -7.62
C PHE A 37 10.06 -10.34 -8.89
N GLY A 38 10.26 -9.69 -10.02
CA GLY A 38 9.66 -10.11 -11.29
C GLY A 38 10.22 -11.41 -11.87
N SER A 39 11.50 -11.73 -11.61
CA SER A 39 12.07 -13.01 -12.05
C SER A 39 11.54 -14.19 -11.21
N VAL A 40 11.28 -13.97 -9.92
CA VAL A 40 10.72 -14.99 -9.01
C VAL A 40 9.21 -15.14 -9.19
N HIS A 41 8.52 -14.08 -9.64
CA HIS A 41 7.07 -14.06 -9.81
C HIS A 41 6.65 -13.72 -11.25
N PRO A 42 6.64 -14.70 -12.17
CA PRO A 42 6.20 -14.48 -13.55
C PRO A 42 4.80 -13.83 -13.60
N GLY A 43 4.64 -12.82 -14.46
CA GLY A 43 3.40 -12.05 -14.55
C GLY A 43 3.20 -11.02 -13.44
N SER A 44 4.24 -10.72 -12.65
CA SER A 44 4.22 -9.56 -11.76
C SER A 44 4.07 -8.25 -12.52
N VAL A 45 3.45 -7.27 -11.89
CA VAL A 45 3.38 -5.90 -12.35
C VAL A 45 4.25 -5.03 -11.43
N THR A 46 5.08 -4.19 -12.03
CA THR A 46 5.93 -3.22 -11.35
C THR A 46 5.50 -1.81 -11.71
N ILE A 47 5.29 -0.97 -10.69
CA ILE A 47 4.93 0.43 -10.79
C ILE A 47 6.11 1.27 -10.31
N ASN A 48 6.67 2.08 -11.21
CA ASN A 48 7.72 3.04 -10.90
C ASN A 48 7.09 4.35 -10.40
N LEU A 49 7.45 4.77 -9.19
CA LEU A 49 6.94 6.00 -8.55
C LEU A 49 7.94 7.17 -8.65
N GLY A 50 8.85 7.10 -9.63
CA GLY A 50 9.93 8.06 -9.83
C GLY A 50 10.93 8.04 -8.68
N SER A 51 11.30 9.23 -8.18
CA SER A 51 12.23 9.37 -7.05
C SER A 51 11.65 8.88 -5.71
N SER A 52 10.34 8.64 -5.65
CA SER A 52 9.64 8.21 -4.43
C SER A 52 9.82 6.72 -4.14
N GLY A 53 9.99 5.88 -5.17
CA GLY A 53 10.16 4.46 -4.98
C GLY A 53 9.61 3.58 -6.10
N VAL A 54 9.38 2.31 -5.76
CA VAL A 54 8.80 1.30 -6.65
C VAL A 54 7.85 0.39 -5.86
N MET A 55 6.75 0.01 -6.49
CA MET A 55 5.79 -0.97 -5.99
C MET A 55 5.72 -2.13 -6.97
N ALA A 56 5.66 -3.37 -6.49
CA ALA A 56 5.53 -4.55 -7.33
C ALA A 56 4.59 -5.58 -6.70
N TYR A 57 3.69 -6.14 -7.50
CA TYR A 57 2.76 -7.17 -7.04
C TYR A 57 2.62 -8.28 -8.07
N SER A 58 2.21 -9.46 -7.61
CA SER A 58 1.92 -10.59 -8.48
C SER A 58 0.67 -11.30 -7.99
N ARG A 59 -0.10 -11.84 -8.94
CA ARG A 59 -1.26 -12.70 -8.66
C ARG A 59 -0.90 -14.20 -8.66
N GLU A 60 0.37 -14.53 -8.91
CA GLU A 60 0.86 -15.89 -8.87
C GLU A 60 0.70 -16.48 -7.46
N LYS A 61 0.16 -17.71 -7.34
CA LYS A 61 -0.07 -18.39 -6.04
C LYS A 61 -0.89 -17.53 -5.07
N GLN A 62 -1.84 -16.75 -5.58
CA GLN A 62 -2.74 -15.95 -4.76
C GLN A 62 -3.64 -16.85 -3.92
N ASN A 63 -3.78 -16.53 -2.63
CA ASN A 63 -4.75 -17.20 -1.75
C ASN A 63 -6.16 -16.74 -2.14
N PRO A 64 -7.08 -17.64 -2.52
CA PRO A 64 -8.45 -17.26 -2.86
C PRO A 64 -9.23 -16.61 -1.71
N LEU A 65 -8.88 -16.91 -0.46
CA LEU A 65 -9.52 -16.35 0.75
C LEU A 65 -8.96 -14.97 1.12
N LEU A 66 -7.74 -14.66 0.69
CA LEU A 66 -7.04 -13.41 0.98
C LEU A 66 -6.45 -12.87 -0.33
N PRO A 67 -7.32 -12.46 -1.28
CA PRO A 67 -6.89 -12.02 -2.60
C PRO A 67 -5.93 -10.84 -2.54
N ARG A 68 -5.06 -10.74 -3.54
CA ARG A 68 -4.20 -9.57 -3.78
C ARG A 68 -4.83 -8.70 -4.85
N LEU A 69 -4.97 -7.41 -4.55
CA LEU A 69 -5.57 -6.39 -5.38
C LEU A 69 -4.61 -5.21 -5.54
N PHE A 70 -4.77 -4.50 -6.64
CA PHE A 70 -4.08 -3.24 -6.90
C PHE A 70 -5.10 -2.23 -7.38
N ALA A 71 -5.20 -1.11 -6.68
CA ALA A 71 -6.13 -0.04 -6.98
C ALA A 71 -5.39 1.28 -7.11
N VAL A 72 -5.88 2.16 -7.97
CA VAL A 72 -5.39 3.52 -8.13
C VAL A 72 -6.58 4.47 -8.25
N VAL A 73 -6.61 5.51 -7.42
CA VAL A 73 -7.59 6.60 -7.50
C VAL A 73 -6.86 7.90 -7.21
N ASP A 74 -7.01 8.91 -8.07
CA ASP A 74 -6.46 10.26 -7.89
C ASP A 74 -4.97 10.27 -7.47
N GLU A 75 -4.13 9.53 -8.20
CA GLU A 75 -2.68 9.38 -7.94
C GLU A 75 -2.32 8.74 -6.59
N ILE A 76 -3.28 8.08 -5.94
CA ILE A 76 -3.08 7.26 -4.75
C ILE A 76 -3.09 5.80 -5.16
N PHE A 77 -1.99 5.12 -4.89
CA PHE A 77 -1.74 3.74 -5.28
C PHE A 77 -1.90 2.84 -4.05
N CYS A 78 -2.69 1.78 -4.16
CA CYS A 78 -2.93 0.85 -3.07
C CYS A 78 -2.67 -0.58 -3.53
N MET A 79 -1.72 -1.25 -2.86
CA MET A 79 -1.57 -2.70 -2.92
C MET A 79 -2.26 -3.30 -1.71
N PHE A 80 -3.33 -4.05 -1.94
CA PHE A 80 -4.15 -4.66 -0.89
C PHE A 80 -4.01 -6.18 -0.95
N GLN A 81 -3.99 -6.82 0.21
CA GLN A 81 -4.14 -8.26 0.34
C GLN A 81 -5.05 -8.60 1.50
N GLY A 82 -6.10 -9.37 1.27
CA GLY A 82 -6.99 -9.79 2.35
C GLY A 82 -8.45 -9.79 1.98
N HIS A 83 -9.28 -9.67 2.99
CA HIS A 83 -10.72 -9.55 2.85
C HIS A 83 -11.28 -8.55 3.89
N ILE A 84 -12.14 -7.65 3.43
CA ILE A 84 -12.93 -6.73 4.24
C ILE A 84 -14.34 -7.32 4.39
N GLU A 85 -14.81 -7.48 5.62
CA GLU A 85 -16.08 -8.11 5.95
C GLU A 85 -17.26 -7.13 5.81
N ASN A 86 -17.07 -5.86 6.19
CA ASN A 86 -18.11 -4.85 6.22
C ASN A 86 -18.16 -3.94 4.96
N VAL A 87 -17.85 -4.51 3.78
CA VAL A 87 -17.77 -3.79 2.49
C VAL A 87 -19.01 -2.95 2.18
N ALA A 88 -20.22 -3.47 2.39
CA ALA A 88 -21.46 -2.76 2.08
C ALA A 88 -21.60 -1.47 2.90
N VAL A 89 -21.26 -1.53 4.19
CA VAL A 89 -21.29 -0.38 5.11
C VAL A 89 -20.27 0.67 4.67
N LEU A 90 -19.04 0.26 4.36
CA LEU A 90 -17.98 1.17 3.92
C LEU A 90 -18.31 1.83 2.58
N LYS A 91 -18.86 1.08 1.61
CA LYS A 91 -19.32 1.65 0.33
C LYS A 91 -20.39 2.70 0.53
N GLN A 92 -21.34 2.48 1.44
CA GLN A 92 -22.35 3.47 1.77
C GLN A 92 -21.73 4.70 2.46
N GLN A 93 -20.86 4.48 3.43
CA GLN A 93 -20.20 5.54 4.22
C GLN A 93 -19.36 6.47 3.36
N TYR A 94 -18.63 5.92 2.38
CA TYR A 94 -17.75 6.68 1.49
C TYR A 94 -18.40 7.02 0.12
N GLY A 95 -19.69 6.71 -0.08
CA GLY A 95 -20.40 7.05 -1.32
C GLY A 95 -19.88 6.32 -2.57
N LEU A 96 -19.41 5.08 -2.41
CA LEU A 96 -18.79 4.30 -3.47
C LEU A 96 -19.80 3.55 -4.33
N ASN A 97 -19.45 3.36 -5.60
CA ASN A 97 -20.25 2.56 -6.51
C ASN A 97 -20.18 1.05 -6.19
N LYS A 98 -21.07 0.27 -6.82
CA LYS A 98 -21.14 -1.19 -6.60
C LYS A 98 -19.87 -1.92 -7.02
N THR A 99 -19.12 -1.38 -7.98
CA THR A 99 -17.90 -1.99 -8.54
C THR A 99 -16.63 -1.68 -7.74
N ALA A 100 -16.67 -0.79 -6.75
CA ALA A 100 -15.51 -0.49 -5.92
C ALA A 100 -15.03 -1.76 -5.20
N ASP A 101 -13.75 -2.07 -5.31
CA ASP A 101 -13.13 -3.17 -4.59
C ASP A 101 -12.54 -2.69 -3.25
N GLU A 102 -11.94 -3.62 -2.51
CA GLU A 102 -11.36 -3.36 -1.18
C GLU A 102 -10.17 -2.40 -1.25
N GLY A 103 -9.41 -2.39 -2.35
CA GLY A 103 -8.34 -1.43 -2.57
C GLY A 103 -8.87 -0.01 -2.73
N ILE A 104 -9.96 0.17 -3.49
CA ILE A 104 -10.65 1.46 -3.65
C ILE A 104 -11.24 1.91 -2.31
N ILE A 105 -11.84 1.01 -1.53
CA ILE A 105 -12.36 1.33 -0.19
C ILE A 105 -11.28 1.91 0.72
N VAL A 106 -10.09 1.29 0.74
CA VAL A 106 -8.95 1.77 1.53
C VAL A 106 -8.48 3.15 1.06
N ILE A 107 -8.40 3.38 -0.26
CA ILE A 107 -8.00 4.69 -0.79
C ILE A 107 -9.00 5.78 -0.36
N GLU A 108 -10.30 5.50 -0.45
CA GLU A 108 -11.34 6.49 -0.12
C GLU A 108 -11.45 6.77 1.38
N ALA A 109 -11.23 5.75 2.22
CA ALA A 109 -11.08 5.94 3.66
C ALA A 109 -9.89 6.85 4.00
N TYR A 110 -8.74 6.62 3.38
CA TYR A 110 -7.54 7.46 3.55
C TYR A 110 -7.78 8.90 3.11
N ARG A 111 -8.33 9.11 1.89
CA ARG A 111 -8.62 10.43 1.34
C ARG A 111 -9.58 11.23 2.23
N THR A 112 -10.66 10.58 2.65
CA THR A 112 -11.67 11.20 3.51
C THR A 112 -11.06 11.78 4.78
N LEU A 113 -10.15 11.04 5.42
CA LEU A 113 -9.50 11.51 6.65
C LEU A 113 -8.43 12.55 6.38
N ARG A 114 -7.61 12.36 5.33
CA ARG A 114 -6.60 13.36 4.91
C ARG A 114 -7.24 14.73 4.64
N ASP A 115 -8.38 14.74 3.93
CA ASP A 115 -9.00 15.97 3.43
C ASP A 115 -9.90 16.66 4.47
N ARG A 116 -10.35 15.95 5.52
CA ARG A 116 -11.30 16.49 6.51
C ARG A 116 -10.70 17.01 7.81
N GLY A 117 -9.39 16.86 8.03
CA GLY A 117 -8.70 17.45 9.19
C GLY A 117 -7.65 16.52 9.81
N PRO A 118 -7.00 16.95 10.91
CA PRO A 118 -5.99 16.14 11.56
C PRO A 118 -6.66 14.98 12.30
N TYR A 119 -6.73 13.82 11.65
CA TYR A 119 -7.13 12.56 12.28
C TYR A 119 -5.89 11.70 12.52
N PRO A 120 -5.83 10.99 13.66
CA PRO A 120 -4.73 10.07 13.87
C PRO A 120 -4.86 8.89 12.87
N PRO A 121 -3.74 8.34 12.36
CA PRO A 121 -3.78 7.39 11.24
C PRO A 121 -4.57 6.11 11.51
N ASP A 122 -4.70 5.72 12.77
CA ASP A 122 -5.50 4.57 13.20
C ASP A 122 -6.99 4.74 12.89
N GLN A 123 -7.51 5.96 12.74
CA GLN A 123 -8.90 6.18 12.32
C GLN A 123 -9.20 5.64 10.93
N VAL A 124 -8.21 5.57 10.03
CA VAL A 124 -8.42 5.05 8.68
C VAL A 124 -8.79 3.57 8.71
N VAL A 125 -8.23 2.82 9.65
CA VAL A 125 -8.43 1.37 9.75
C VAL A 125 -9.45 0.96 10.81
N ARG A 126 -9.78 1.85 11.74
CA ARG A 126 -10.65 1.56 12.89
C ARG A 126 -11.98 0.93 12.49
N ASP A 127 -12.60 1.46 11.44
CA ASP A 127 -13.94 1.05 11.03
C ASP A 127 -13.91 -0.04 9.94
N ILE A 128 -12.72 -0.50 9.52
CA ILE A 128 -12.54 -1.57 8.53
C ILE A 128 -12.44 -2.92 9.25
N GLN A 129 -13.44 -3.79 9.05
CA GLN A 129 -13.51 -5.10 9.66
C GLN A 129 -12.98 -6.16 8.69
N GLY A 130 -12.23 -7.13 9.20
CA GLY A 130 -11.76 -8.28 8.43
C GLY A 130 -10.27 -8.56 8.63
N LYS A 131 -9.68 -9.21 7.63
CA LYS A 131 -8.30 -9.71 7.66
C LYS A 131 -7.56 -9.19 6.45
N PHE A 132 -6.68 -8.21 6.64
CA PHE A 132 -6.05 -7.57 5.51
C PHE A 132 -4.70 -6.93 5.86
N ILE A 133 -3.92 -6.70 4.82
CA ILE A 133 -2.75 -5.86 4.80
C ILE A 133 -2.84 -4.96 3.57
N PHE A 134 -2.42 -3.71 3.70
CA PHE A 134 -2.24 -2.86 2.53
C PHE A 134 -1.00 -1.98 2.65
N ILE A 135 -0.52 -1.57 1.48
CA ILE A 135 0.50 -0.54 1.31
C ILE A 135 -0.12 0.51 0.39
N LEU A 136 -0.34 1.70 0.93
CA LEU A 136 -0.85 2.85 0.20
C LEU A 136 0.26 3.89 0.03
N PHE A 137 0.40 4.41 -1.18
CA PHE A 137 1.27 5.53 -1.51
C PHE A 137 0.46 6.66 -2.14
N ASP A 138 0.46 7.83 -1.53
CA ASP A 138 -0.13 9.05 -2.06
C ASP A 138 0.96 9.87 -2.76
N SER A 139 0.88 9.94 -4.10
CA SER A 139 1.86 10.67 -4.90
C SER A 139 1.82 12.19 -4.68
N SER A 140 0.65 12.73 -4.31
CA SER A 140 0.45 14.17 -4.11
C SER A 140 1.17 14.67 -2.85
N SER A 141 1.03 13.92 -1.76
CA SER A 141 1.65 14.23 -0.46
C SER A 141 3.02 13.57 -0.26
N LYS A 142 3.43 12.68 -1.18
CA LYS A 142 4.65 11.85 -1.07
C LYS A 142 4.68 11.08 0.24
N SER A 143 3.53 10.56 0.66
CA SER A 143 3.36 9.84 1.92
C SER A 143 2.94 8.40 1.69
N THR A 144 3.31 7.54 2.64
CA THR A 144 2.84 6.14 2.69
C THR A 144 1.98 5.90 3.91
N PHE A 145 0.94 5.08 3.73
CA PHE A 145 0.15 4.54 4.82
C PHE A 145 0.09 3.03 4.72
N ILE A 146 0.50 2.35 5.79
CA ILE A 146 0.67 0.89 5.82
C ILE A 146 -0.04 0.38 7.05
N ALA A 147 -0.88 -0.63 6.87
CA ALA A 147 -1.56 -1.27 7.99
C ALA A 147 -1.75 -2.77 7.74
N SER A 148 -1.88 -3.52 8.83
CA SER A 148 -2.16 -4.95 8.83
C SER A 148 -3.07 -5.30 9.99
N VAL A 149 -4.13 -6.05 9.72
CA VAL A 149 -5.07 -6.64 10.69
C VAL A 149 -4.99 -8.15 10.51
N ARG A 150 -4.64 -8.85 11.60
CA ARG A 150 -4.16 -10.25 11.61
C ARG A 150 -4.89 -11.14 10.58
N CYS A 151 -4.12 -11.61 9.60
CA CYS A 151 -4.51 -12.68 8.67
C CYS A 151 -4.41 -14.04 9.34
#